data_AF-A0A7U9X902-F1
#
_entry.id   AF-A0A7U9X902-F1
#
_cell.length_a   1.000
_cell.length_b   1.000
_cell.length_c   1.000
_cell.angle_alpha   90.00
_cell.angle_beta   90.00
_cell.angle_gamma   90.00
#
_symmetry.space_group_name_H-M   'P 1'
#
loop_
_entity.id
_entity.type
_entity.pdbx_description
1 polymer ?
#
loop_
_entity_poly.entity_id
_entity_poly.type
_entity_poly.pdbx_seq_one_letter_code
_entity_poly.pdbx_strand_id
1 'polypeptide(L)'
;MALRIYRQAEGEQAILNRTWESLASYQVERPGKPGNHSQEYINFLAMWNAFPTIAVTPGSSLEFYEGEEVDKEDLINCLTAHDEEDNHKENRPYQPDLNDKVKIVKITYPKSQNGSQPSYEKAYPKDVPKDFLLDTYYLKLEKGETVDVLVTFSVTDSNGNTTEEEFPVKVKYNNYPEINSEDIFYYFKEEANRGEITEEALVKRAEAQDAEDGMLTDKLKLKDFDGQAVKLQTESRAEFEITYQVTDAYKKTSYKTVKLEVVDEEAAIAEMPKYYVRYISEKYLDTLEENSVWRKPENYAYLKQALANETAMETWKFTHGDIEAVREWMSENKPGKAQDFLKKFSYCRK
;
A
#
# COMPACT_ATOMS: atom_id res chain seq x y z
N MET A 1 34.24 35.26 31.86
CA MET A 1 33.26 34.47 32.63
C MET A 1 33.33 32.97 32.29
N ALA A 2 33.53 32.59 31.01
CA ALA A 2 33.78 31.21 30.60
C ALA A 2 35.09 30.57 31.12
N LEU A 3 36.19 31.33 31.30
CA LEU A 3 37.46 30.82 31.85
C LEU A 3 37.45 30.52 33.36
N ARG A 4 36.43 30.97 34.11
CA ARG A 4 36.30 30.69 35.55
C ARG A 4 35.55 29.38 35.79
N ILE A 5 34.61 29.04 34.91
CA ILE A 5 33.83 27.80 34.96
C ILE A 5 34.69 26.61 34.51
N TYR A 6 35.55 26.80 33.50
CA TYR A 6 36.46 25.74 33.03
C TYR A 6 37.54 25.36 34.07
N ARG A 7 38.06 26.33 34.84
CA ARG A 7 39.03 26.07 35.92
C ARG A 7 38.40 25.42 37.16
N GLN A 8 37.10 25.56 37.35
CA GLN A 8 36.36 24.92 38.44
C GLN A 8 36.11 23.44 38.10
N ALA A 9 35.86 23.12 36.83
CA ALA A 9 35.75 21.75 36.33
C ALA A 9 37.10 20.98 36.33
N GLU A 10 38.23 21.63 36.03
CA GLU A 10 39.56 21.00 36.13
C GLU A 10 39.97 20.70 37.60
N GLY A 11 39.52 21.52 38.56
CA GLY A 11 39.74 21.27 39.98
C GLY A 11 38.95 20.08 40.53
N GLU A 12 37.76 19.82 39.98
CA GLU A 12 36.91 18.67 40.35
C GLU A 12 37.32 17.38 39.63
N GLN A 13 37.78 17.45 38.37
CA GLN A 13 38.31 16.27 37.66
C GLN A 13 39.65 15.75 38.20
N ALA A 14 40.48 16.60 38.81
CA ALA A 14 41.73 16.15 39.45
C ALA A 14 41.49 15.29 40.72
N ILE A 15 40.29 15.37 41.33
CA ILE A 15 39.93 14.60 42.52
C ILE A 15 39.40 13.20 42.13
N LEU A 16 38.81 13.06 40.94
CA LEU A 16 38.22 11.81 40.44
C LEU A 16 39.23 10.84 39.80
N ASN A 17 40.44 11.29 39.47
CA ASN A 17 41.46 10.45 38.82
C ASN A 17 42.44 9.76 39.78
N ARG A 18 42.13 9.69 41.08
CA ARG A 18 42.82 8.77 41.97
C ARG A 18 42.16 7.40 41.88
N THR A 19 42.89 6.51 41.24
CA THR A 19 42.80 5.05 41.35
C THR A 19 42.25 4.62 42.71
N TRP A 20 41.24 3.75 42.67
CA TRP A 20 40.77 2.94 43.78
C TRP A 20 41.94 2.15 44.39
N GLU A 21 42.68 2.79 45.30
CA GLU A 21 43.48 2.07 46.28
C GLU A 21 42.53 1.61 47.37
N SER A 22 42.35 0.28 47.47
CA SER A 22 41.87 -0.32 48.71
C SER A 22 42.73 0.23 49.85
N LEU A 23 42.11 0.84 50.87
CA LEU A 23 42.59 1.04 52.26
C LEU A 23 41.65 2.08 52.90
N ALA A 24 40.90 1.78 53.95
CA ALA A 24 41.42 1.25 55.19
C ALA A 24 40.50 0.19 55.80
N SER A 25 41.08 -0.95 56.16
CA SER A 25 40.54 -1.80 57.22
C SER A 25 40.51 -0.97 58.51
N TYR A 26 39.32 -0.59 58.98
CA TYR A 26 39.17 0.04 60.28
C TYR A 26 39.32 -1.03 61.37
N GLN A 27 40.38 -0.93 62.18
CA GLN A 27 40.51 -1.71 63.40
C GLN A 27 39.54 -1.15 64.45
N VAL A 28 38.77 -2.05 65.08
CA VAL A 28 37.97 -1.75 66.26
C VAL A 28 38.92 -1.48 67.43
N GLU A 29 39.01 -0.22 67.89
CA GLU A 29 39.61 0.06 69.19
C GLU A 29 38.68 -0.41 70.31
N ARG A 30 39.20 -1.22 71.24
CA ARG A 30 38.46 -1.65 72.43
C ARG A 30 38.40 -0.50 73.45
N PRO A 31 37.25 -0.25 74.11
CA PRO A 31 37.13 0.83 75.07
C PRO A 31 37.88 0.47 76.37
N GLY A 32 38.74 1.38 76.86
CA GLY A 32 39.38 1.18 78.17
C GLY A 32 40.71 1.89 78.47
N LYS A 33 41.07 3.00 77.82
CA LYS A 33 42.19 3.85 78.29
C LYS A 33 41.67 5.08 79.05
N PRO A 34 42.08 5.31 80.31
CA PRO A 34 41.64 6.47 81.07
C PRO A 34 42.41 7.71 80.59
N GLY A 35 41.69 8.69 80.06
CA GLY A 35 42.24 10.00 79.67
C GLY A 35 41.72 10.61 78.37
N ASN A 36 40.78 9.97 77.66
CA ASN A 36 40.27 10.50 76.40
C ASN A 36 38.85 11.07 76.56
N HIS A 37 38.74 12.40 76.59
CA HIS A 37 37.47 13.11 76.38
C HIS A 37 37.17 13.15 74.87
N SER A 38 37.00 11.99 74.24
CA SER A 38 36.56 11.94 72.84
C SER A 38 35.08 11.60 72.83
N GLN A 39 34.25 12.60 72.50
CA GLN A 39 32.84 12.42 72.18
C GLN A 39 32.69 11.23 71.22
N GLU A 40 31.74 10.35 71.51
CA GLU A 40 31.37 9.26 70.61
C GLU A 40 31.06 9.84 69.23
N TYR A 41 31.88 9.50 68.23
CA TYR A 41 31.56 9.80 66.84
C TYR A 41 30.58 8.74 66.34
N ILE A 42 29.33 9.16 66.11
CA ILE A 42 28.36 8.39 65.36
C ILE A 42 28.65 8.65 63.88
N ASN A 43 29.15 7.64 63.17
CA ASN A 43 29.27 7.69 61.72
C ASN A 43 27.90 7.42 61.09
N PHE A 44 27.32 8.43 60.46
CA PHE A 44 26.16 8.25 59.58
C PHE A 44 26.64 7.91 58.18
N LEU A 45 26.23 6.76 57.65
CA LEU A 45 26.33 6.46 56.23
C LEU A 45 25.03 6.97 55.58
N ALA A 46 25.12 8.09 54.86
CA ALA A 46 24.03 8.51 54.00
C ALA A 46 24.15 7.73 52.68
N MET A 47 23.18 6.87 52.41
CA MET A 47 22.98 6.28 51.10
C MET A 47 21.94 7.14 50.37
N TRP A 48 22.32 7.70 49.23
CA TRP A 48 21.37 8.37 48.34
C TRP A 48 20.57 7.31 47.59
N ASN A 49 19.29 7.58 47.34
CA ASN A 49 18.41 6.77 46.51
C ASN A 49 17.73 7.70 45.52
N ALA A 50 18.17 7.67 44.26
CA ALA A 50 17.59 8.49 43.21
C ALA A 50 16.14 8.11 42.94
N PHE A 51 15.40 9.02 42.28
CA PHE A 51 14.12 8.64 41.69
C PHE A 51 14.39 8.04 40.31
N PRO A 52 13.64 7.01 39.91
CA PRO A 52 13.76 6.46 38.57
C PRO A 52 13.37 7.52 37.53
N THR A 53 13.93 7.46 36.33
CA THR A 53 13.66 8.36 35.21
C THR A 53 13.00 7.57 34.09
N ILE A 54 12.00 8.13 33.41
CA ILE A 54 11.40 7.54 32.20
C ILE A 54 11.65 8.50 31.04
N ALA A 55 12.08 7.98 29.90
CA ALA A 55 12.26 8.75 28.67
C ALA A 55 11.92 7.91 27.45
N VAL A 56 11.63 8.56 26.32
CA VAL A 56 11.52 7.87 25.02
C VAL A 56 12.91 7.40 24.58
N THR A 57 13.02 6.13 24.22
CA THR A 57 14.26 5.52 23.76
C THR A 57 14.76 6.22 22.49
N PRO A 58 16.02 6.67 22.41
CA PRO A 58 16.55 7.31 21.21
C PRO A 58 16.38 6.44 19.95
N GLY A 59 15.76 6.99 18.92
CA GLY A 59 15.47 6.27 17.67
C GLY A 59 14.16 5.48 17.67
N SER A 60 13.46 5.40 18.81
CA SER A 60 12.08 4.92 18.88
C SER A 60 11.10 6.10 18.77
N SER A 61 9.87 5.83 18.36
CA SER A 61 8.82 6.83 18.22
C SER A 61 7.48 6.27 18.67
N LEU A 62 6.77 7.01 19.52
CA LEU A 62 5.39 6.72 19.92
C LEU A 62 4.42 7.23 18.84
N GLU A 63 4.54 6.66 17.63
CA GLU A 63 3.72 7.02 16.47
C GLU A 63 3.06 5.77 15.91
N PHE A 64 1.73 5.79 15.84
CA PHE A 64 0.90 4.67 15.38
C PHE A 64 -0.15 5.17 14.38
N TYR A 65 -0.75 4.23 13.65
CA TYR A 65 -1.79 4.51 12.69
C TYR A 65 -3.19 4.23 13.24
N GLU A 66 -4.16 4.92 12.64
CA GLU A 66 -5.57 4.75 12.95
C GLU A 66 -6.03 3.32 12.65
N GLY A 67 -6.52 2.61 13.67
CA GLY A 67 -6.95 1.21 13.54
C GLY A 67 -5.89 0.17 13.88
N GLU A 68 -4.65 0.60 14.13
CA GLU A 68 -3.59 -0.24 14.64
C GLU A 68 -3.94 -0.80 16.02
N GLU A 69 -3.62 -2.08 16.24
CA GLU A 69 -3.73 -2.71 17.55
C GLU A 69 -2.43 -2.42 18.30
N VAL A 70 -2.52 -1.54 19.30
CA VAL A 70 -1.38 -1.13 20.12
C VAL A 70 -1.64 -1.58 21.54
N ASP A 71 -0.82 -2.52 22.02
CA ASP A 71 -0.89 -3.02 23.38
C ASP A 71 0.01 -2.23 24.35
N LYS A 72 0.09 -2.68 25.60
CA LYS A 72 0.91 -2.02 26.62
C LYS A 72 2.40 -2.17 26.30
N GLU A 73 2.80 -3.35 25.86
CA GLU A 73 4.18 -3.72 25.55
C GLU A 73 4.72 -2.89 24.38
N ASP A 74 3.93 -2.66 23.33
CA ASP A 74 4.27 -1.79 22.19
C ASP A 74 4.67 -0.38 22.65
N LEU A 75 3.92 0.20 23.59
CA LEU A 75 4.21 1.52 24.15
C LEU A 75 5.49 1.49 25.01
N ILE A 76 5.65 0.48 25.86
CA ILE A 76 6.80 0.37 26.78
C ILE A 76 8.10 0.07 26.03
N ASN A 77 8.05 -0.67 24.92
CA ASN A 77 9.21 -0.95 24.09
C ASN A 77 9.82 0.32 23.48
N CYS A 78 9.03 1.40 23.34
CA CYS A 78 9.51 2.71 22.91
C CYS A 78 10.10 3.56 24.04
N LEU A 79 10.03 3.10 25.30
CA LEU A 79 10.49 3.83 26.48
C LEU A 79 11.75 3.20 27.07
N THR A 80 12.50 4.00 27.81
CA THR A 80 13.63 3.60 28.64
C THR A 80 13.41 4.14 30.04
N ALA A 81 13.32 3.23 31.02
CA ALA A 81 13.19 3.57 32.43
C ALA A 81 14.49 3.26 33.18
N HIS A 82 15.17 4.28 33.69
CA HIS A 82 16.50 4.16 34.28
C HIS A 82 16.53 4.59 35.73
N ASP A 83 17.25 3.86 36.57
CA ASP A 83 17.56 4.23 37.95
C ASP A 83 19.03 3.90 38.27
N GLU A 84 19.73 4.77 38.99
CA GLU A 84 21.17 4.63 39.20
C GLU A 84 21.51 3.43 40.10
N GLU A 85 20.66 3.17 41.10
CA GLU A 85 20.83 2.13 42.11
C GLU A 85 20.35 0.76 41.61
N ASP A 86 19.21 0.72 40.92
CA ASP A 86 18.62 -0.54 40.43
C ASP A 86 19.26 -1.06 39.13
N ASN A 87 19.83 -0.20 38.28
CA ASN A 87 20.39 -0.60 36.98
C ASN A 87 21.91 -0.93 37.03
N HIS A 88 22.46 -1.26 38.22
CA HIS A 88 23.86 -1.59 38.54
C HIS A 88 24.87 -1.70 37.36
N LYS A 89 25.58 -0.59 37.09
CA LYS A 89 26.63 -0.47 36.06
C LYS A 89 27.84 -1.39 36.21
N GLU A 90 28.12 -1.93 37.41
CA GLU A 90 29.40 -2.60 37.68
C GLU A 90 29.46 -4.09 37.30
N ASN A 91 28.32 -4.77 37.16
CA ASN A 91 28.30 -6.22 36.91
C ASN A 91 27.50 -6.66 35.68
N ARG A 92 26.60 -5.82 35.14
CA ARG A 92 25.75 -6.17 33.98
C ARG A 92 25.40 -4.92 33.15
N PRO A 93 26.28 -4.45 32.25
CA PRO A 93 26.03 -3.28 31.39
C PRO A 93 24.89 -3.46 30.35
N TYR A 94 24.19 -4.59 30.37
CA TYR A 94 23.09 -4.96 29.49
C TYR A 94 21.84 -5.46 30.25
N GLN A 95 21.76 -5.21 31.56
CA GLN A 95 20.52 -5.52 32.28
C GLN A 95 19.40 -4.61 31.76
N PRO A 96 18.21 -5.17 31.45
CA PRO A 96 17.13 -4.36 30.92
C PRO A 96 16.78 -3.27 31.91
N ASP A 97 16.54 -2.09 31.37
CA ASP A 97 15.97 -0.93 32.05
C ASP A 97 14.72 -1.34 32.86
N LEU A 98 14.28 -0.52 33.81
CA LEU A 98 13.08 -0.72 34.66
C LEU A 98 11.76 -0.79 33.86
N ASN A 99 11.84 -0.98 32.53
CA ASN A 99 10.75 -1.08 31.57
C ASN A 99 9.74 -2.16 31.96
N ASP A 100 10.18 -3.28 32.52
CA ASP A 100 9.28 -4.35 32.99
C ASP A 100 8.40 -3.93 34.18
N LYS A 101 8.85 -2.92 34.94
CA LYS A 101 8.11 -2.31 36.05
C LYS A 101 7.27 -1.11 35.63
N VAL A 102 7.35 -0.66 34.37
CA VAL A 102 6.55 0.47 33.86
C VAL A 102 5.08 0.08 33.78
N LYS A 103 4.24 0.99 34.26
CA LYS A 103 2.78 0.86 34.33
C LYS A 103 2.13 2.05 33.63
N ILE A 104 0.93 1.86 33.12
CA ILE A 104 0.12 2.95 32.58
C ILE A 104 -0.96 3.30 33.61
N VAL A 105 -0.93 4.53 34.12
CA VAL A 105 -1.81 4.98 35.21
C VAL A 105 -2.89 5.94 34.73
N LYS A 106 -2.68 6.62 33.61
CA LYS A 106 -3.67 7.51 33.01
C LYS A 106 -3.49 7.61 31.50
N ILE A 107 -4.60 7.76 30.77
CA ILE A 107 -4.60 8.11 29.35
C ILE A 107 -5.65 9.19 29.12
N THR A 108 -5.26 10.25 28.42
CA THR A 108 -6.14 11.36 28.03
C THR A 108 -6.27 11.39 26.51
N TYR A 109 -7.50 11.21 26.03
CA TYR A 109 -7.86 11.19 24.63
C TYR A 109 -8.48 12.55 24.26
N PRO A 110 -7.90 13.31 23.32
CA PRO A 110 -8.51 14.53 22.82
C PRO A 110 -9.69 14.24 21.88
N LYS A 111 -10.45 15.28 21.55
CA LYS A 111 -11.56 15.21 20.60
C LYS A 111 -11.01 15.10 19.16
N SER A 112 -11.59 14.25 18.32
CA SER A 112 -11.28 14.23 16.88
C SER A 112 -11.80 15.48 16.15
N GLN A 113 -11.19 15.86 15.03
CA GLN A 113 -11.55 17.05 14.27
C GLN A 113 -13.01 17.02 13.80
N ASN A 114 -13.45 15.90 13.22
CA ASN A 114 -14.84 15.69 12.80
C ASN A 114 -15.84 15.58 13.98
N GLY A 115 -15.34 15.51 15.22
CA GLY A 115 -16.16 15.34 16.42
C GLY A 115 -16.83 13.98 16.56
N SER A 116 -16.44 12.98 15.78
CA SER A 116 -16.91 11.59 15.92
C SER A 116 -16.48 10.96 17.26
N GLN A 117 -15.33 11.37 17.79
CA GLN A 117 -14.85 10.99 19.12
C GLN A 117 -14.80 12.22 20.04
N PRO A 118 -15.55 12.24 21.16
CA PRO A 118 -15.37 13.27 22.18
C PRO A 118 -14.06 13.06 22.94
N SER A 119 -13.56 14.12 23.58
CA SER A 119 -12.44 13.99 24.51
C SER A 119 -12.86 13.21 25.76
N TYR A 120 -12.01 12.31 26.23
CA TYR A 120 -12.24 11.57 27.48
C TYR A 120 -10.92 11.15 28.13
N GLU A 121 -10.96 10.78 29.41
CA GLU A 121 -9.80 10.26 30.12
C GLU A 121 -10.12 8.91 30.76
N LYS A 122 -9.09 8.07 30.90
CA LYS A 122 -9.13 6.78 31.60
C LYS A 122 -8.00 6.76 32.61
N ALA A 123 -8.33 6.58 33.89
CA ALA A 123 -7.36 6.41 34.96
C ALA A 123 -7.37 4.97 35.47
N TYR A 124 -6.19 4.43 35.77
CA TYR A 124 -5.96 3.07 36.21
C TYR A 124 -5.29 3.10 37.58
N PRO A 125 -5.93 2.58 38.64
CA PRO A 125 -5.39 2.67 40.02
C PRO A 125 -4.05 1.96 40.24
N LYS A 126 -3.68 1.02 39.38
CA LYS A 126 -2.42 0.26 39.48
C LYS A 126 -1.72 0.17 38.14
N ASP A 127 -2.41 -0.37 37.15
CA ASP A 127 -1.93 -0.55 35.79
C ASP A 127 -3.13 -0.86 34.87
N VAL A 128 -2.90 -0.80 33.57
CA VAL A 128 -3.86 -1.26 32.56
C VAL A 128 -4.09 -2.78 32.67
N PRO A 129 -5.26 -3.29 32.27
CA PRO A 129 -5.52 -4.74 32.25
C PRO A 129 -4.67 -5.45 31.18
N LYS A 130 -4.58 -6.78 31.26
CA LYS A 130 -3.73 -7.58 30.33
C LYS A 130 -4.21 -7.59 28.88
N ASP A 131 -5.49 -7.37 28.66
CA ASP A 131 -6.15 -7.28 27.35
C ASP A 131 -6.30 -5.82 26.89
N PHE A 132 -5.51 -4.92 27.48
CA PHE A 132 -5.51 -3.51 27.11
C PHE A 132 -5.10 -3.30 25.66
N LEU A 133 -5.90 -2.51 24.96
CA LEU A 133 -5.56 -1.93 23.67
C LEU A 133 -5.79 -0.42 23.73
N LEU A 134 -4.83 0.34 23.21
CA LEU A 134 -4.96 1.77 23.03
C LEU A 134 -6.08 2.07 22.02
N ASP A 135 -6.92 3.07 22.29
CA ASP A 135 -7.90 3.54 21.30
C ASP A 135 -7.18 4.38 20.23
N THR A 136 -6.90 3.75 19.10
CA THR A 136 -6.26 4.38 17.93
C THR A 136 -7.28 5.04 16.99
N TYR A 137 -8.46 5.46 17.49
CA TYR A 137 -9.44 6.25 16.72
C TYR A 137 -9.94 5.57 15.44
N TYR A 138 -10.02 4.24 15.40
CA TYR A 138 -10.42 3.50 14.19
C TYR A 138 -11.66 4.06 13.47
N LEU A 139 -11.47 4.54 12.23
CA LEU A 139 -12.48 5.18 11.35
C LEU A 139 -13.09 6.49 11.89
N LYS A 140 -12.37 7.18 12.77
CA LYS A 140 -12.82 8.42 13.43
C LYS A 140 -11.98 9.63 13.06
N LEU A 141 -10.84 9.47 12.39
CA LEU A 141 -9.98 10.58 11.97
C LEU A 141 -10.32 11.09 10.57
N GLU A 142 -10.14 12.40 10.35
CA GLU A 142 -10.17 13.01 9.02
C GLU A 142 -8.87 12.73 8.24
N LYS A 143 -8.94 12.80 6.91
CA LYS A 143 -7.79 12.52 6.05
C LYS A 143 -6.64 13.50 6.35
N GLY A 144 -5.50 12.95 6.77
CA GLY A 144 -4.31 13.72 7.16
C GLY A 144 -4.33 14.28 8.58
N GLU A 145 -5.36 13.96 9.38
CA GLU A 145 -5.40 14.30 10.81
C GLU A 145 -4.32 13.53 11.59
N THR A 146 -3.79 14.17 12.63
CA THR A 146 -2.92 13.54 13.63
C THR A 146 -3.37 13.98 15.00
N VAL A 147 -3.48 13.01 15.91
CA VAL A 147 -4.00 13.20 17.26
C VAL A 147 -2.93 12.81 18.28
N ASP A 148 -2.65 13.69 19.24
CA ASP A 148 -1.72 13.42 20.34
C ASP A 148 -2.51 12.92 21.56
N VAL A 149 -2.47 11.60 21.80
CA VAL A 149 -3.03 10.96 22.99
C VAL A 149 -2.00 11.03 24.12
N LEU A 150 -2.36 11.63 25.26
CA LEU A 150 -1.42 11.76 26.37
C LEU A 150 -1.48 10.52 27.26
N VAL A 151 -0.36 9.80 27.39
CA VAL A 151 -0.26 8.60 28.23
C VAL A 151 0.67 8.90 29.39
N THR A 152 0.17 8.72 30.62
CA THR A 152 0.95 8.84 31.85
C THR A 152 1.46 7.47 32.27
N PHE A 153 2.79 7.34 32.28
CA PHE A 153 3.50 6.16 32.72
C PHE A 153 4.00 6.35 34.15
N SER A 154 4.03 5.27 34.92
CA SER A 154 4.54 5.25 36.29
C SER A 154 5.53 4.11 36.45
N VAL A 155 6.65 4.39 37.10
CA VAL A 155 7.66 3.38 37.45
C VAL A 155 8.04 3.53 38.92
N THR A 156 8.17 2.42 39.62
CA THR A 156 8.60 2.37 41.02
C THR A 156 9.89 1.57 41.12
N ASP A 157 10.92 2.15 41.74
CA ASP A 157 12.20 1.48 42.00
C ASP A 157 12.06 0.40 43.11
N SER A 158 13.14 -0.32 43.41
CA SER A 158 13.13 -1.35 44.47
C SER A 158 13.02 -0.77 45.89
N ASN A 159 13.34 0.51 46.05
CA ASN A 159 13.34 1.25 47.32
C ASN A 159 12.02 1.97 47.61
N GLY A 160 11.07 1.96 46.67
CA GLY A 160 9.73 2.54 46.78
C GLY A 160 9.57 3.96 46.21
N ASN A 161 10.61 4.57 45.64
CA ASN A 161 10.49 5.84 44.93
C ASN A 161 9.72 5.61 43.63
N THR A 162 8.78 6.51 43.33
CA THR A 162 7.92 6.43 42.15
C THR A 162 8.02 7.70 41.34
N THR A 163 8.15 7.54 40.03
CA THR A 163 8.14 8.63 39.05
C THR A 163 6.98 8.44 38.10
N GLU A 164 6.29 9.54 37.79
CA GLU A 164 5.22 9.59 36.79
C GLU A 164 5.61 10.59 35.70
N GLU A 165 5.53 10.17 34.44
CA GLU A 165 5.84 11.00 33.28
C GLU A 165 4.75 10.85 32.23
N GLU A 166 4.42 11.95 31.57
CA GLU A 166 3.39 12.00 30.53
C GLU A 166 4.04 12.17 29.15
N PHE A 167 3.73 11.24 28.23
CA PHE A 167 4.22 11.28 26.86
C PHE A 167 3.07 11.38 25.86
N PRO A 168 3.20 12.21 24.81
CA PRO A 168 2.25 12.22 23.70
C PRO A 168 2.50 11.03 22.76
N VAL A 169 1.48 10.20 22.59
CA VAL A 169 1.40 9.14 21.59
C VAL A 169 0.66 9.68 20.37
N LYS A 170 1.32 9.75 19.23
CA LYS A 170 0.74 10.29 17.99
C LYS A 170 -0.03 9.20 17.25
N VAL A 171 -1.31 9.41 17.03
CA VAL A 171 -2.16 8.57 16.18
C VAL A 171 -2.39 9.30 14.87
N LYS A 172 -1.90 8.75 13.76
CA LYS A 172 -2.01 9.33 12.41
C LYS A 172 -3.17 8.69 11.66
N TYR A 173 -3.81 9.46 10.78
CA TYR A 173 -4.77 8.92 9.82
C TYR A 173 -4.13 7.81 8.97
N ASN A 174 -4.80 6.65 8.92
CA ASN A 174 -4.45 5.55 8.02
C ASN A 174 -5.14 5.75 6.66
N ASN A 175 -4.47 5.61 5.52
CA ASN A 175 -5.16 5.76 4.23
C ASN A 175 -5.99 4.51 3.90
N TYR A 176 -6.94 4.67 2.98
CA TYR A 176 -7.63 3.50 2.42
C TYR A 176 -6.77 2.93 1.30
N PRO A 177 -6.66 1.60 1.19
CA PRO A 177 -6.04 0.97 0.04
C PRO A 177 -6.69 1.41 -1.27
N GLU A 178 -5.90 1.60 -2.32
CA GLU A 178 -6.36 1.81 -3.68
C GLU A 178 -6.36 0.52 -4.47
N ILE A 179 -7.47 0.23 -5.16
CA ILE A 179 -7.60 -0.89 -6.09
C ILE A 179 -7.59 -0.34 -7.53
N ASN A 180 -6.60 -0.76 -8.30
CA ASN A 180 -6.46 -0.43 -9.72
C ASN A 180 -6.85 -1.63 -10.58
N SER A 181 -7.75 -1.42 -11.52
CA SER A 181 -8.27 -2.45 -12.44
C SER A 181 -8.98 -1.76 -13.61
N GLU A 182 -9.24 -2.47 -14.69
CA GLU A 182 -10.19 -2.01 -15.71
C GLU A 182 -11.62 -1.94 -15.11
N ASP A 183 -12.47 -1.08 -15.69
CA ASP A 183 -13.87 -0.94 -15.25
C ASP A 183 -14.80 -1.99 -15.88
N ILE A 184 -14.38 -2.55 -17.03
CA ILE A 184 -15.12 -3.57 -17.78
C ILE A 184 -14.13 -4.62 -18.29
N PHE A 185 -14.44 -5.89 -18.06
CA PHE A 185 -13.76 -7.02 -18.71
C PHE A 185 -14.66 -7.65 -19.75
N TYR A 186 -14.09 -7.96 -20.90
CA TYR A 186 -14.75 -8.67 -21.98
C TYR A 186 -14.22 -10.10 -22.07
N TYR A 187 -15.13 -11.07 -22.06
CA TYR A 187 -14.83 -12.47 -22.28
C TYR A 187 -15.78 -13.07 -23.31
N PHE A 188 -15.29 -14.10 -24.00
CA PHE A 188 -16.13 -14.88 -24.89
C PHE A 188 -16.95 -15.91 -24.13
N LYS A 189 -18.13 -16.23 -24.66
CA LYS A 189 -19.01 -17.28 -24.12
C LYS A 189 -18.31 -18.63 -24.05
N GLU A 190 -17.45 -18.94 -25.01
CA GLU A 190 -16.69 -20.19 -25.04
C GLU A 190 -15.70 -20.27 -23.88
N GLU A 191 -15.04 -19.16 -23.52
CA GLU A 191 -14.13 -19.06 -22.37
C GLU A 191 -14.88 -19.24 -21.06
N ALA A 192 -16.05 -18.58 -20.93
CA ALA A 192 -16.95 -18.74 -19.80
C ALA A 192 -17.41 -20.21 -19.64
N ASN A 193 -17.86 -20.85 -20.73
CA ASN A 193 -18.34 -22.23 -20.73
C ASN A 193 -17.24 -23.24 -20.40
N ARG A 194 -15.99 -22.98 -20.82
CA ARG A 194 -14.82 -23.79 -20.42
C ARG A 194 -14.46 -23.61 -18.95
N GLY A 195 -14.97 -22.57 -18.29
CA GLY A 195 -14.68 -22.25 -16.90
C GLY A 195 -13.31 -21.61 -16.70
N GLU A 196 -12.84 -20.85 -17.69
CA GLU A 196 -11.56 -20.14 -17.63
C GLU A 196 -11.65 -18.84 -16.79
N ILE A 197 -12.86 -18.29 -16.67
CA ILE A 197 -13.17 -17.14 -15.82
C ILE A 197 -13.26 -17.59 -14.36
N THR A 198 -12.08 -17.71 -13.75
CA THR A 198 -11.89 -18.12 -12.35
C THR A 198 -11.54 -16.92 -11.48
N GLU A 199 -11.71 -17.04 -10.16
CA GLU A 199 -11.30 -16.00 -9.21
C GLU A 199 -9.81 -15.68 -9.36
N GLU A 200 -8.96 -16.69 -9.50
CA GLU A 200 -7.53 -16.52 -9.66
C GLU A 200 -7.16 -15.81 -10.96
N ALA A 201 -7.93 -16.01 -12.03
CA ALA A 201 -7.73 -15.30 -13.29
C ALA A 201 -8.13 -13.83 -13.18
N LEU A 202 -9.22 -13.53 -12.47
CA LEU A 202 -9.72 -12.17 -12.27
C LEU A 202 -8.83 -11.36 -11.33
N VAL A 203 -8.43 -11.92 -10.18
CA VAL A 203 -7.52 -11.27 -9.22
C VAL A 203 -6.20 -10.84 -9.87
N LYS A 204 -5.69 -11.59 -10.84
CA LYS A 204 -4.47 -11.22 -11.62
C LYS A 204 -4.64 -10.01 -12.53
N ARG A 205 -5.88 -9.54 -12.77
CA ARG A 205 -6.19 -8.36 -13.60
C ARG A 205 -6.37 -7.09 -12.77
N ALA A 206 -6.13 -7.16 -11.46
CA ALA A 206 -6.20 -6.03 -10.56
C ALA A 206 -4.93 -5.93 -9.71
N GLU A 207 -4.60 -4.72 -9.31
CA GLU A 207 -3.50 -4.40 -8.42
C GLU A 207 -4.06 -3.63 -7.23
N ALA A 208 -3.47 -3.83 -6.05
CA ALA A 208 -3.77 -3.02 -4.88
C ALA A 208 -2.49 -2.46 -4.28
N GLN A 209 -2.58 -1.21 -3.85
CA GLN A 209 -1.53 -0.48 -3.15
C GLN A 209 -2.13 0.33 -2.00
N ASP A 210 -1.34 0.59 -0.99
CA ASP A 210 -1.68 1.44 0.13
C ASP A 210 -0.50 2.33 0.52
N ALA A 211 -0.77 3.50 1.10
CA ALA A 211 0.25 4.49 1.40
C ALA A 211 1.17 4.04 2.55
N GLU A 212 0.64 3.28 3.50
CA GLU A 212 1.36 2.80 4.67
C GLU A 212 1.94 1.39 4.45
N ASP A 213 1.18 0.49 3.81
CA ASP A 213 1.60 -0.90 3.60
C ASP A 213 2.37 -1.15 2.29
N GLY A 214 2.30 -0.23 1.33
CA GLY A 214 2.84 -0.43 -0.02
C GLY A 214 1.99 -1.39 -0.85
N MET A 215 2.61 -2.37 -1.51
CA MET A 215 1.87 -3.26 -2.43
C MET A 215 1.04 -4.31 -1.68
N LEU A 216 -0.28 -4.27 -1.88
CA LEU A 216 -1.27 -5.16 -1.27
C LEU A 216 -1.91 -6.13 -2.27
N THR A 217 -1.35 -6.27 -3.47
CA THR A 217 -1.92 -7.08 -4.56
C THR A 217 -2.12 -8.55 -4.15
N ASP A 218 -1.22 -9.11 -3.32
CA ASP A 218 -1.34 -10.48 -2.84
C ASP A 218 -2.49 -10.69 -1.83
N LYS A 219 -3.05 -9.61 -1.25
CA LYS A 219 -4.17 -9.65 -0.31
C LYS A 219 -5.53 -9.43 -0.99
N LEU A 220 -5.55 -9.17 -2.29
CA LEU A 220 -6.74 -8.85 -3.07
C LEU A 220 -7.62 -10.10 -3.26
N LYS A 221 -8.93 -9.94 -3.07
CA LYS A 221 -9.92 -11.04 -3.14
C LYS A 221 -11.17 -10.58 -3.85
N LEU A 222 -11.98 -11.52 -4.35
CA LEU A 222 -13.32 -11.21 -4.84
C LEU A 222 -14.35 -11.41 -3.73
N LYS A 223 -15.26 -10.45 -3.62
CA LYS A 223 -16.41 -10.53 -2.73
C LYS A 223 -17.60 -11.10 -3.50
N ASP A 224 -18.18 -12.17 -2.94
CA ASP A 224 -19.42 -12.79 -3.41
C ASP A 224 -19.41 -13.21 -4.90
N PHE A 225 -18.24 -13.59 -5.44
CA PHE A 225 -18.12 -14.04 -6.84
C PHE A 225 -18.67 -15.45 -7.04
N ASP A 226 -19.66 -15.58 -7.93
CA ASP A 226 -20.21 -16.87 -8.36
C ASP A 226 -19.73 -17.23 -9.78
N GLY A 227 -18.62 -17.96 -9.85
CA GLY A 227 -18.10 -18.46 -11.13
C GLY A 227 -19.02 -19.47 -11.83
N GLN A 228 -19.96 -20.12 -11.11
CA GLN A 228 -20.91 -21.03 -11.74
C GLN A 228 -21.99 -20.27 -12.51
N ALA A 229 -22.46 -19.14 -11.99
CA ALA A 229 -23.41 -18.27 -12.69
C ALA A 229 -22.85 -17.78 -14.03
N VAL A 230 -21.56 -17.40 -14.06
CA VAL A 230 -20.87 -16.98 -15.29
C VAL A 230 -20.75 -18.15 -16.27
N LYS A 231 -20.38 -19.34 -15.77
CA LYS A 231 -20.19 -20.55 -16.60
C LYS A 231 -21.49 -21.09 -17.19
N LEU A 232 -22.62 -20.94 -16.50
CA LEU A 232 -23.93 -21.47 -16.91
C LEU A 232 -24.77 -20.47 -17.71
N GLN A 233 -24.19 -19.33 -18.07
CA GLN A 233 -24.89 -18.28 -18.81
C GLN A 233 -25.30 -18.76 -20.21
N THR A 234 -26.55 -18.49 -20.61
CA THR A 234 -27.12 -18.99 -21.87
C THR A 234 -27.28 -17.92 -22.95
N GLU A 235 -27.23 -16.65 -22.57
CA GLU A 235 -27.53 -15.51 -23.43
C GLU A 235 -26.44 -15.30 -24.50
N SER A 236 -26.76 -14.55 -25.56
CA SER A 236 -25.77 -14.07 -26.53
C SER A 236 -24.90 -12.95 -25.96
N ARG A 237 -25.42 -12.22 -24.97
CA ARG A 237 -24.70 -11.23 -24.18
C ARG A 237 -25.19 -11.25 -22.75
N ALA A 238 -24.28 -11.44 -21.80
CA ALA A 238 -24.56 -11.43 -20.37
C ALA A 238 -23.64 -10.43 -19.65
N GLU A 239 -24.18 -9.75 -18.64
CA GLU A 239 -23.45 -8.81 -17.81
C GLU A 239 -23.44 -9.32 -16.36
N PHE A 240 -22.27 -9.33 -15.74
CA PHE A 240 -22.07 -9.66 -14.33
C PHE A 240 -21.32 -8.54 -13.62
N GLU A 241 -21.50 -8.44 -12.31
CA GLU A 241 -20.74 -7.51 -11.47
C GLU A 241 -19.78 -8.32 -10.59
N ILE A 242 -18.50 -7.96 -10.64
CA ILE A 242 -17.48 -8.52 -9.76
C ILE A 242 -17.01 -7.42 -8.82
N THR A 243 -16.90 -7.71 -7.53
CA THR A 243 -16.44 -6.73 -6.54
C THR A 243 -15.12 -7.18 -5.95
N TYR A 244 -14.06 -6.44 -6.24
CA TYR A 244 -12.78 -6.60 -5.56
C TYR A 244 -12.85 -6.05 -4.15
N GLN A 245 -12.14 -6.72 -3.24
CA GLN A 245 -11.98 -6.33 -1.85
C GLN A 245 -10.52 -6.47 -1.43
N VAL A 246 -10.00 -5.47 -0.73
CA VAL A 246 -8.68 -5.54 -0.08
C VAL A 246 -8.76 -4.87 1.29
N THR A 247 -8.07 -5.44 2.28
CA THR A 247 -7.97 -4.91 3.64
C THR A 247 -6.50 -4.68 3.98
N ASP A 248 -6.17 -3.51 4.51
CA ASP A 248 -4.82 -3.15 4.96
C ASP A 248 -4.44 -3.79 6.31
N ALA A 249 -3.24 -3.51 6.80
CA ALA A 249 -2.77 -3.96 8.10
C ALA A 249 -3.52 -3.30 9.28
N TYR A 250 -4.04 -2.08 9.09
CA TYR A 250 -4.73 -1.28 10.11
C TYR A 250 -6.26 -1.32 9.96
N LYS A 251 -6.77 -2.42 9.38
CA LYS A 251 -8.18 -2.84 9.26
C LYS A 251 -9.07 -2.03 8.31
N LYS A 252 -8.60 -1.00 7.59
CA LYS A 252 -9.45 -0.36 6.57
C LYS A 252 -9.58 -1.25 5.35
N THR A 253 -10.78 -1.25 4.79
CA THR A 253 -11.15 -2.10 3.66
C THR A 253 -11.69 -1.25 2.52
N SER A 254 -11.14 -1.50 1.33
CA SER A 254 -11.57 -0.87 0.09
C SER A 254 -12.28 -1.87 -0.81
N TYR A 255 -13.19 -1.35 -1.62
CA TYR A 255 -13.98 -2.14 -2.57
C TYR A 255 -13.96 -1.48 -3.95
N LYS A 256 -13.89 -2.28 -5.00
CA LYS A 256 -14.04 -1.80 -6.38
C LYS A 256 -14.88 -2.78 -7.20
N THR A 257 -15.99 -2.29 -7.71
CA THR A 257 -16.88 -3.07 -8.58
C THR A 257 -16.49 -2.87 -10.05
N VAL A 258 -16.38 -3.97 -10.78
CA VAL A 258 -16.02 -4.05 -12.20
C VAL A 258 -17.11 -4.83 -12.93
N LYS A 259 -17.42 -4.44 -14.16
CA LYS A 259 -18.39 -5.14 -15.01
C LYS A 259 -17.69 -6.25 -15.79
N LEU A 260 -18.34 -7.40 -15.88
CA LEU A 260 -17.89 -8.54 -16.66
C LEU A 260 -18.91 -8.77 -17.77
N GLU A 261 -18.53 -8.46 -19.01
CA GLU A 261 -19.35 -8.70 -20.20
C GLU A 261 -18.93 -10.01 -20.87
N VAL A 262 -19.87 -10.94 -20.97
CA VAL A 262 -19.70 -12.21 -21.70
C VAL A 262 -20.46 -12.12 -23.01
N VAL A 263 -19.77 -12.29 -24.13
CA VAL A 263 -20.34 -12.15 -25.48
C VAL A 263 -20.16 -13.44 -26.27
N ASP A 264 -21.23 -13.87 -26.95
CA ASP A 264 -21.24 -14.94 -27.93
C ASP A 264 -20.73 -14.38 -29.27
N GLU A 265 -19.53 -14.80 -29.67
CA GLU A 265 -18.86 -14.29 -30.87
C GLU A 265 -19.69 -14.60 -32.13
N GLU A 266 -20.24 -15.80 -32.25
CA GLU A 266 -21.01 -16.21 -33.42
C GLU A 266 -22.31 -15.41 -33.54
N ALA A 267 -22.99 -15.19 -32.41
CA ALA A 267 -24.18 -14.34 -32.37
C ALA A 267 -23.85 -12.88 -32.73
N ALA A 268 -22.76 -12.33 -32.18
CA ALA A 268 -22.31 -10.98 -32.50
C ALA A 268 -21.98 -10.82 -34.00
N ILE A 269 -21.28 -11.80 -34.59
CA ILE A 269 -20.98 -11.82 -36.03
C ILE A 269 -22.27 -11.95 -36.87
N ALA A 270 -23.25 -12.74 -36.42
CA ALA A 270 -24.51 -12.90 -37.12
C ALA A 270 -25.35 -11.62 -37.16
N GLU A 271 -25.24 -10.77 -36.12
CA GLU A 271 -25.89 -9.46 -36.04
C GLU A 271 -25.14 -8.37 -36.82
N MET A 272 -23.87 -8.58 -37.18
CA MET A 272 -23.15 -7.61 -38.00
C MET A 272 -23.78 -7.48 -39.40
N PRO A 273 -23.87 -6.25 -39.95
CA PRO A 273 -24.35 -6.06 -41.31
C PRO A 273 -23.47 -6.84 -42.30
N LYS A 274 -24.10 -7.77 -43.04
CA LYS A 274 -23.42 -8.56 -44.07
C LYS A 274 -23.04 -7.67 -45.24
N TYR A 275 -21.79 -7.23 -45.28
CA TYR A 275 -21.25 -6.57 -46.47
C TYR A 275 -20.85 -7.63 -47.50
N TYR A 276 -21.25 -7.43 -48.76
CA TYR A 276 -20.75 -8.23 -49.87
C TYR A 276 -20.24 -7.32 -50.98
N VAL A 277 -19.20 -7.77 -51.68
CA VAL A 277 -18.67 -7.09 -52.87
C VAL A 277 -19.40 -7.61 -54.09
N ARG A 278 -19.87 -6.69 -54.94
CA ARG A 278 -20.54 -7.02 -56.20
C ARG A 278 -19.93 -6.23 -57.34
N TYR A 279 -19.64 -6.91 -58.44
CA TYR A 279 -19.35 -6.28 -59.73
C TYR A 279 -20.67 -5.96 -60.44
N ILE A 280 -20.80 -4.75 -60.96
CA ILE A 280 -22.00 -4.28 -61.66
C ILE A 280 -21.63 -3.58 -62.96
N SER A 281 -22.42 -3.81 -64.00
CA SER A 281 -22.33 -3.12 -65.29
C SER A 281 -23.56 -2.25 -65.49
N GLU A 282 -23.49 -1.29 -66.42
CA GLU A 282 -24.59 -0.34 -66.68
C GLU A 282 -25.96 -1.01 -66.86
N LYS A 283 -26.01 -2.13 -67.61
CA LYS A 283 -27.22 -2.93 -67.85
C LYS A 283 -27.89 -3.54 -66.61
N TYR A 284 -27.25 -3.50 -65.44
CA TYR A 284 -27.76 -4.11 -64.20
C TYR A 284 -27.94 -3.09 -63.07
N LEU A 285 -27.87 -1.78 -63.35
CA LEU A 285 -28.03 -0.73 -62.34
C LEU A 285 -29.39 -0.76 -61.63
N ASP A 286 -30.42 -1.29 -62.27
CA ASP A 286 -31.76 -1.50 -61.72
C ASP A 286 -31.80 -2.58 -60.62
N THR A 287 -30.84 -3.50 -60.62
CA THR A 287 -30.72 -4.59 -59.64
C THR A 287 -29.95 -4.20 -58.37
N LEU A 288 -29.61 -2.93 -58.18
CA LEU A 288 -29.06 -2.43 -56.92
C LEU A 288 -30.08 -2.65 -55.78
N GLU A 289 -29.63 -2.93 -54.58
CA GLU A 289 -30.56 -3.05 -53.43
C GLU A 289 -31.32 -1.75 -53.21
N GLU A 290 -32.56 -1.84 -52.74
CA GLU A 290 -33.48 -0.70 -52.59
C GLU A 290 -32.92 0.38 -51.65
N ASN A 291 -32.20 -0.01 -50.60
CA ASN A 291 -31.54 0.85 -49.63
C ASN A 291 -30.06 1.12 -49.93
N SER A 292 -29.56 0.75 -51.12
CA SER A 292 -28.15 0.95 -51.48
C SER A 292 -27.79 2.43 -51.53
N VAL A 293 -26.64 2.79 -50.96
CA VAL A 293 -26.08 4.15 -51.05
C VAL A 293 -25.86 4.59 -52.50
N TRP A 294 -25.69 3.64 -53.43
CA TRP A 294 -25.54 3.88 -54.87
C TRP A 294 -26.83 4.31 -55.57
N ARG A 295 -28.00 4.19 -54.92
CA ARG A 295 -29.27 4.73 -55.44
C ARG A 295 -29.49 6.21 -55.13
N LYS A 296 -28.68 6.81 -54.25
CA LYS A 296 -28.73 8.26 -53.98
C LYS A 296 -28.38 9.03 -55.26
N PRO A 297 -29.08 10.14 -55.59
CA PRO A 297 -28.92 10.82 -56.88
C PRO A 297 -27.47 11.15 -57.25
N GLU A 298 -26.70 11.67 -56.30
CA GLU A 298 -25.28 12.04 -56.48
C GLU A 298 -24.39 10.83 -56.78
N ASN A 299 -24.54 9.75 -56.02
CA ASN A 299 -23.76 8.52 -56.17
C ASN A 299 -24.16 7.75 -57.43
N TYR A 300 -25.44 7.76 -57.78
CA TYR A 300 -25.96 7.10 -58.97
C TYR A 300 -25.44 7.77 -60.24
N ALA A 301 -25.38 9.11 -60.25
CA ALA A 301 -24.77 9.87 -61.34
C ALA A 301 -23.27 9.58 -61.48
N TYR A 302 -22.54 9.55 -60.36
CA TYR A 302 -21.12 9.17 -60.36
C TYR A 302 -20.90 7.74 -60.86
N LEU A 303 -21.69 6.78 -60.38
CA LEU A 303 -21.59 5.38 -60.78
C LEU A 303 -21.86 5.21 -62.27
N LYS A 304 -22.89 5.87 -62.82
CA LYS A 304 -23.15 5.88 -64.26
C LYS A 304 -21.98 6.44 -65.06
N GLN A 305 -21.40 7.57 -64.62
CA GLN A 305 -20.24 8.15 -65.28
C GLN A 305 -19.03 7.21 -65.25
N ALA A 306 -18.78 6.55 -64.11
CA ALA A 306 -17.68 5.61 -63.97
C ALA A 306 -17.88 4.37 -64.87
N LEU A 307 -19.11 3.86 -64.99
CA LEU A 307 -19.42 2.71 -65.85
C LEU A 307 -19.43 3.04 -67.34
N ALA A 308 -19.81 4.27 -67.71
CA ALA A 308 -19.76 4.77 -69.09
C ALA A 308 -18.35 5.18 -69.53
N ASN A 309 -17.36 5.13 -68.63
CA ASN A 309 -15.98 5.45 -68.96
C ASN A 309 -15.35 4.29 -69.77
N GLU A 310 -15.52 4.33 -71.08
CA GLU A 310 -14.88 3.40 -72.02
C GLU A 310 -13.45 3.81 -72.39
N THR A 311 -13.02 5.01 -71.97
CA THR A 311 -11.64 5.48 -72.17
C THR A 311 -10.72 4.89 -71.12
N ALA A 312 -10.02 3.80 -71.49
CA ALA A 312 -8.96 3.25 -70.66
C ALA A 312 -7.88 4.32 -70.41
N MET A 313 -7.65 4.70 -69.15
CA MET A 313 -6.55 5.60 -68.79
C MET A 313 -5.19 5.00 -69.17
N GLU A 314 -5.08 3.67 -69.11
CA GLU A 314 -3.93 2.91 -69.57
C GLU A 314 -4.42 1.62 -70.21
N THR A 315 -3.89 1.29 -71.39
CA THR A 315 -4.16 0.00 -72.02
C THR A 315 -2.98 -0.92 -71.78
N TRP A 316 -3.22 -2.12 -71.27
CA TRP A 316 -2.19 -3.14 -71.12
C TRP A 316 -2.56 -4.34 -71.98
N LYS A 317 -1.65 -4.76 -72.86
CA LYS A 317 -1.84 -5.91 -73.74
C LYS A 317 -0.87 -7.01 -73.35
N PHE A 318 -1.42 -8.07 -72.76
CA PHE A 318 -0.67 -9.26 -72.41
C PHE A 318 -0.82 -10.30 -73.52
N THR A 319 0.29 -10.91 -73.93
CA THR A 319 0.27 -12.15 -74.69
C THR A 319 0.06 -13.34 -73.75
N HIS A 320 -0.14 -14.54 -74.32
CA HIS A 320 -0.27 -15.75 -73.51
C HIS A 320 0.96 -15.99 -72.61
N GLY A 321 2.17 -15.81 -73.15
CA GLY A 321 3.41 -15.94 -72.38
C GLY A 321 3.54 -14.88 -71.27
N ASP A 322 3.02 -13.67 -71.48
CA ASP A 322 3.03 -12.64 -70.43
C ASP A 322 2.08 -12.99 -69.28
N ILE A 323 0.94 -13.62 -69.59
CA ILE A 323 -0.01 -14.08 -68.56
C ILE A 323 0.63 -15.20 -67.71
N GLU A 324 1.36 -16.12 -68.33
CA GLU A 324 2.11 -17.16 -67.61
C GLU A 324 3.19 -16.54 -66.72
N ALA A 325 3.97 -15.60 -67.25
CA ALA A 325 5.00 -14.88 -66.48
C ALA A 325 4.41 -14.06 -65.31
N VAL A 326 3.22 -13.48 -65.48
CA VAL A 326 2.48 -12.79 -64.40
C VAL A 326 2.05 -13.79 -63.32
N ARG A 327 1.52 -14.96 -63.69
CA ARG A 327 1.11 -16.00 -62.72
C ARG A 327 2.28 -16.52 -61.92
N GLU A 328 3.40 -16.81 -62.57
CA GLU A 328 4.64 -17.25 -61.93
C GLU A 328 5.13 -16.17 -60.95
N TRP A 329 5.21 -14.91 -61.40
CA TRP A 329 5.63 -13.80 -60.54
C TRP A 329 4.73 -13.59 -59.33
N MET A 330 3.40 -13.73 -59.49
CA MET A 330 2.43 -13.63 -58.38
C MET A 330 2.54 -14.80 -57.39
N SER A 331 2.98 -15.98 -57.83
CA SER A 331 3.20 -17.13 -56.94
C SER A 331 4.44 -16.96 -56.05
N GLU A 332 5.45 -16.24 -56.55
CA GLU A 332 6.71 -15.98 -55.84
C GLU A 332 6.67 -14.72 -54.95
N ASN A 333 5.74 -13.78 -55.22
CA ASN A 333 5.70 -12.47 -54.56
C ASN A 333 4.40 -12.27 -53.76
N LYS A 334 4.52 -11.77 -52.52
CA LYS A 334 3.38 -11.43 -51.66
C LYS A 334 2.56 -10.26 -52.25
N PRO A 335 1.22 -10.24 -52.07
CA PRO A 335 0.39 -9.10 -52.48
C PRO A 335 0.84 -7.80 -51.78
N GLY A 336 0.88 -6.68 -52.52
CA GLY A 336 1.27 -5.36 -52.01
C GLY A 336 2.41 -4.66 -52.76
N LYS A 337 3.13 -5.36 -53.66
CA LYS A 337 4.22 -4.79 -54.47
C LYS A 337 3.76 -4.27 -55.84
N ALA A 338 2.74 -3.42 -55.85
CA ALA A 338 2.16 -2.89 -57.09
C ALA A 338 3.20 -2.15 -57.97
N GLN A 339 4.13 -1.41 -57.35
CA GLN A 339 5.21 -0.72 -58.05
C GLN A 339 6.17 -1.67 -58.78
N ASP A 340 6.50 -2.82 -58.18
CA ASP A 340 7.43 -3.79 -58.77
C ASP A 340 6.76 -4.56 -59.91
N PHE A 341 5.47 -4.87 -59.77
CA PHE A 341 4.66 -5.43 -60.84
C PHE A 341 4.63 -4.50 -62.07
N LEU A 342 4.30 -3.22 -61.84
CA LEU A 342 4.22 -2.23 -62.90
C LEU A 342 5.56 -2.02 -63.59
N LYS A 343 6.68 -2.09 -62.87
CA LYS A 343 8.03 -2.06 -63.47
C LYS A 343 8.33 -3.31 -64.29
N LYS A 344 8.10 -4.50 -63.73
CA LYS A 344 8.44 -5.78 -64.37
C LYS A 344 7.65 -6.01 -65.66
N PHE A 345 6.37 -5.69 -65.66
CA PHE A 345 5.49 -5.91 -66.82
C PHE A 345 5.23 -4.63 -67.63
N SER A 346 5.96 -3.54 -67.38
CA SER A 346 5.80 -2.25 -68.08
C SER A 346 5.77 -2.36 -69.61
N TYR A 347 6.47 -3.34 -70.19
CA TYR A 347 6.48 -3.60 -71.63
C TYR A 347 5.13 -4.08 -72.20
N CYS A 348 4.19 -4.52 -71.34
CA CYS A 348 2.82 -4.85 -71.72
C CYS A 348 1.93 -3.60 -71.80
N ARG A 349 2.37 -2.44 -71.30
CA ARG A 349 1.62 -1.17 -71.37
C ARG A 349 1.70 -0.58 -72.79
N LYS A 350 0.58 -0.06 -73.29
CA LYS A 350 0.40 0.51 -74.63
C LYS A 350 0.09 2.00 -74.61
#